data_AF-A0ABD0MPD7-F1
#
_entry.id   AF-A0ABD0MPD7-F1
#
_cell.length_a   1.000
_cell.length_b   1.000
_cell.length_c   1.000
_cell.angle_alpha   90.00
_cell.angle_beta   90.00
_cell.angle_gamma   90.00
#
_symmetry.space_group_name_H-M   'P 1'
#
loop_
_entity.id
_entity.type
_entity.pdbx_description
1 polymer ?
#
loop_
_entity_poly.entity_id
_entity_poly.type
_entity_poly.pdbx_seq_one_letter_code
_entity_poly.pdbx_strand_id
1 'polypeptide(L)'
;MVGLLGSLVELDKAGLLDCILYLSGVSGSTWCMASLYKEPNWSTKLETVKDKIIKRLNGPAVSWGDAFDKLKEYYRKHIFSLTDIWAVMVVTEFVKEIDKHTLSDQWDHLSKDPFPIYTVIDKHCKQQGDGDPWFEISPHEAGYSLTGAFVGTSHFGSQFHKGSKKKHQPEMDMLYLQALCGSALADEEEIKKFLWEKIK
;
A
#
# COMPACT_ATOMS: atom_id res chain seq x y z
N MET A 1 1.62 8.61 7.84
CA MET A 1 2.87 8.74 7.07
C MET A 1 3.96 9.46 7.86
N VAL A 2 3.91 10.78 8.02
CA VAL A 2 4.98 11.57 8.67
C VAL A 2 5.25 11.13 10.11
N GLY A 3 4.22 10.76 10.87
CA GLY A 3 4.39 10.22 12.22
C GLY A 3 5.26 8.96 12.27
N LEU A 4 5.01 7.97 11.40
CA LEU A 4 5.82 6.76 11.32
C LEU A 4 7.26 7.07 10.92
N LEU A 5 7.47 7.98 9.95
CA LEU A 5 8.82 8.41 9.55
C LEU A 5 9.59 8.98 10.75
N GLY A 6 8.95 9.83 11.55
CA GLY A 6 9.53 10.37 12.78
C GLY A 6 9.84 9.27 13.81
N SER A 7 8.92 8.33 14.03
CA SER A 7 9.14 7.21 14.94
C SER A 7 10.34 6.35 14.55
N LEU A 8 10.50 6.04 13.26
CA LEU A 8 11.64 5.26 12.76
C LEU A 8 12.97 6.01 12.95
N VAL A 9 12.96 7.33 12.74
CA VAL A 9 14.14 8.18 12.97
C VAL A 9 14.56 8.18 14.45
N GLU A 10 13.59 8.25 15.37
CA GLU A 10 13.90 8.17 16.79
C GLU A 10 14.35 6.77 17.22
N LEU A 11 13.82 5.71 16.61
CA LEU A 11 14.29 4.34 16.83
C LEU A 11 15.73 4.14 16.35
N ASP A 12 16.10 4.73 15.22
CA ASP A 12 17.47 4.73 14.71
C ASP A 12 18.44 5.45 15.66
N LYS A 13 18.08 6.67 16.09
CA LYS A 13 18.86 7.44 17.07
C LYS A 13 19.03 6.72 18.41
N ALA A 14 18.02 5.96 18.83
CA ALA A 14 18.08 5.16 20.04
C ALA A 14 18.89 3.86 19.88
N GLY A 15 19.35 3.52 18.67
CA GLY A 15 20.03 2.26 18.37
C GLY A 15 19.10 1.04 18.44
N LEU A 16 17.80 1.24 18.25
CA LEU A 16 16.77 0.21 18.35
C LEU A 16 16.21 -0.23 16.99
N LEU A 17 16.47 0.52 15.91
CA LEU A 17 15.96 0.18 14.58
C LEU A 17 16.48 -1.18 14.08
N ASP A 18 17.76 -1.47 14.31
CA ASP A 18 18.40 -2.75 13.91
C ASP A 18 17.85 -3.98 14.67
N CYS A 19 17.07 -3.75 15.74
CA CYS A 19 16.41 -4.82 16.49
C CYS A 19 15.04 -5.20 15.90
N ILE A 20 14.56 -4.48 14.89
CA ILE A 20 13.22 -4.68 14.32
C ILE A 20 13.26 -5.71 13.21
N LEU A 21 12.56 -6.83 13.41
CA LEU A 21 12.44 -7.88 12.38
C LEU A 21 11.34 -7.58 11.36
N TYR A 22 10.21 -7.01 11.81
CA TYR A 22 9.03 -6.76 10.98
C TYR A 22 8.58 -5.31 11.10
N LEU A 23 8.25 -4.71 9.97
CA LEU A 23 7.57 -3.42 9.91
C LEU A 23 6.19 -3.61 9.29
N SER A 24 5.18 -3.74 10.14
CA SER A 24 3.78 -3.85 9.72
C SER A 24 3.10 -2.48 9.66
N GLY A 25 2.26 -2.25 8.66
CA GLY A 25 1.49 -1.00 8.56
C GLY A 25 0.11 -1.15 7.96
N VAL A 26 -0.77 -0.27 8.40
CA VAL A 26 -2.13 -0.07 7.88
C VAL A 26 -2.32 1.40 7.51
N SER A 27 -3.17 1.69 6.52
CA SER A 27 -3.54 3.06 6.16
C SER A 27 -2.31 3.94 5.89
N GLY A 28 -2.30 5.21 6.31
CA GLY A 28 -1.23 6.15 6.01
C GLY A 28 0.18 5.74 6.50
N SER A 29 0.33 4.72 7.35
CA SER A 29 1.64 4.13 7.67
C SER A 29 2.24 3.40 6.46
N THR A 30 1.42 2.74 5.64
CA THR A 30 1.87 2.04 4.44
C THR A 30 2.41 2.98 3.38
N TRP A 31 1.94 4.24 3.36
CA TRP A 31 2.48 5.25 2.45
C TRP A 31 3.92 5.65 2.81
N CYS A 32 4.24 5.65 4.12
CA CYS A 32 5.61 5.84 4.59
C CYS A 32 6.46 4.63 4.23
N MET A 33 5.97 3.42 4.53
CA MET A 33 6.67 2.18 4.17
C MET A 33 6.98 2.13 2.67
N ALA A 34 5.96 2.30 1.82
CA ALA A 34 6.14 2.35 0.37
C ALA A 34 7.17 3.41 -0.07
N SER A 35 7.35 4.51 0.67
CA SER A 35 8.39 5.49 0.35
C SER A 35 9.79 5.07 0.81
N LEU A 36 9.89 4.33 1.92
CA LEU A 36 11.15 3.83 2.47
C LEU A 36 11.72 2.69 1.62
N TYR A 37 10.89 1.68 1.32
CA TYR A 37 11.32 0.46 0.61
C TYR A 37 11.66 0.66 -0.87
N LYS A 38 11.49 1.86 -1.42
CA LYS A 38 12.05 2.24 -2.73
C LYS A 38 13.57 2.32 -2.71
N GLU A 39 14.14 2.56 -1.54
CA GLU A 39 15.56 2.70 -1.35
C GLU A 39 16.08 1.40 -0.72
N PRO A 40 16.89 0.60 -1.43
CA PRO A 40 17.48 -0.59 -0.85
C PRO A 40 18.33 -0.22 0.37
N ASN A 41 18.24 -1.01 1.44
CA ASN A 41 18.93 -0.80 2.72
C ASN A 41 18.61 0.58 3.31
N TRP A 42 17.35 1.03 3.25
CA TRP A 42 16.94 2.35 3.73
C TRP A 42 17.26 2.55 5.21
N SER A 43 17.19 1.51 6.02
CA SER A 43 17.44 1.55 7.47
C SER A 43 18.82 2.10 7.80
N THR A 44 19.86 1.68 7.07
CA THR A 44 21.24 2.14 7.26
C THR A 44 21.53 3.57 6.80
N LYS A 45 20.59 4.19 6.08
CA LYS A 45 20.71 5.55 5.51
C LYS A 45 19.44 6.37 5.75
N LEU A 46 18.76 6.11 6.87
CA LEU A 46 17.42 6.62 7.16
C LEU A 46 17.35 8.15 7.08
N GLU A 47 18.35 8.87 7.59
CA GLU A 47 18.42 10.33 7.51
C GLU A 47 18.36 10.85 6.06
N THR A 48 19.10 10.21 5.14
CA THR A 48 19.08 10.59 3.71
C THR A 48 17.73 10.27 3.07
N VAL A 49 17.14 9.11 3.41
CA VAL A 49 15.85 8.68 2.87
C VAL A 49 14.73 9.60 3.39
N LYS A 50 14.75 9.95 4.68
CA LYS A 50 13.86 10.94 5.30
C LYS A 50 13.90 12.26 4.55
N ASP A 51 15.09 12.80 4.28
CA ASP A 51 15.25 14.08 3.59
C ASP A 51 14.72 14.02 2.15
N LYS A 52 14.94 12.91 1.43
CA LYS A 52 14.33 12.68 0.11
C LYS A 52 12.81 12.68 0.18
N ILE A 53 12.24 11.98 1.16
CA ILE A 53 10.78 11.91 1.38
C ILE A 53 10.23 13.30 1.70
N ILE A 54 10.82 14.03 2.65
CA ILE A 54 10.39 15.39 3.02
C ILE A 54 10.50 16.34 1.83
N LYS A 55 11.60 16.27 1.06
CA LYS A 55 11.78 17.08 -0.14
C LYS A 55 10.69 16.81 -1.17
N ARG A 56 10.35 15.53 -1.41
CA ARG A 56 9.25 15.15 -2.30
C ARG A 56 7.91 15.68 -1.80
N LEU A 57 7.62 15.51 -0.51
CA LEU A 57 6.37 15.97 0.11
C LEU A 57 6.23 17.51 0.10
N ASN A 58 7.34 18.25 0.14
CA ASN A 58 7.35 19.70 -0.03
C ASN A 58 7.37 20.14 -1.51
N GLY A 59 7.56 19.20 -2.44
CA GLY A 59 7.60 19.45 -3.88
C GLY A 59 6.23 19.72 -4.51
N PRO A 60 6.19 19.90 -5.84
CA PRO A 60 4.93 20.05 -6.56
C PRO A 60 4.10 18.76 -6.49
N ALA A 61 2.78 18.92 -6.64
CA ALA A 61 1.88 17.78 -6.82
C ALA A 61 2.18 17.06 -8.14
N VAL A 62 1.72 15.81 -8.25
CA VAL A 62 1.74 15.06 -9.50
C VAL A 62 0.96 15.83 -10.57
N SER A 63 1.49 15.88 -11.79
CA SER A 63 0.81 16.62 -12.86
C SER A 63 -0.55 15.99 -13.19
N TRP A 64 -1.53 16.82 -13.52
CA TRP A 64 -2.86 16.35 -13.93
C TRP A 64 -2.80 15.43 -15.16
N GLY A 65 -1.84 15.66 -16.07
CA GLY A 65 -1.60 14.81 -17.23
C GLY A 65 -1.18 13.41 -16.82
N ASP A 66 -0.17 13.30 -15.94
CA ASP A 66 0.34 12.01 -15.46
C ASP A 66 -0.71 11.25 -14.65
N ALA A 67 -1.45 11.97 -13.78
CA ALA A 67 -2.55 11.41 -13.01
C ALA A 67 -3.64 10.86 -13.95
N PHE A 68 -4.06 11.63 -14.95
CA PHE A 68 -5.06 11.21 -15.92
C PHE A 68 -4.60 10.02 -16.76
N ASP A 69 -3.34 9.99 -17.19
CA ASP A 69 -2.78 8.86 -17.92
C ASP A 69 -2.71 7.60 -17.05
N LYS A 70 -2.37 7.74 -15.77
CA LYS A 70 -2.44 6.61 -14.82
C LYS A 70 -3.88 6.12 -14.60
N LEU A 71 -4.86 7.02 -14.56
CA LEU A 71 -6.27 6.63 -14.47
C LEU A 71 -6.74 5.88 -15.72
N LYS A 72 -6.33 6.30 -16.92
CA LYS A 72 -6.61 5.55 -18.17
C LYS A 72 -5.98 4.17 -18.16
N GLU A 73 -4.76 4.05 -17.64
CA GLU A 73 -4.07 2.77 -17.45
C GLU A 73 -4.90 1.85 -16.55
N TYR A 74 -5.40 2.38 -15.42
CA TYR A 74 -6.26 1.64 -14.50
C TYR A 74 -7.61 1.28 -15.09
N TYR A 75 -8.23 2.17 -15.88
CA TYR A 75 -9.50 1.90 -16.54
C TYR A 75 -9.45 0.69 -17.49
N ARG A 76 -8.25 0.35 -18.00
CA ARG A 76 -8.03 -0.83 -18.84
C ARG A 76 -7.81 -2.12 -18.05
N LYS A 77 -7.72 -2.07 -16.72
CA LYS A 77 -7.61 -3.26 -15.86
C LYS A 77 -8.86 -4.12 -15.99
N HIS A 78 -8.67 -5.42 -15.75
CA HIS A 78 -9.79 -6.36 -15.72
C HIS A 78 -10.78 -6.08 -14.58
N ILE A 79 -10.28 -5.56 -13.45
CA ILE A 79 -11.07 -5.16 -12.29
C ILE A 79 -10.72 -3.70 -12.02
N PHE A 80 -11.70 -2.83 -12.21
CA PHE A 80 -11.61 -1.40 -11.90
C PHE A 80 -12.60 -1.09 -10.78
N SER A 81 -12.16 -0.28 -9.82
CA SER A 81 -12.88 -0.01 -8.56
C SER A 81 -12.72 1.44 -8.11
N LEU A 82 -13.48 1.87 -7.11
CA LEU A 82 -13.29 3.19 -6.47
C LEU A 82 -11.88 3.35 -5.88
N THR A 83 -11.22 2.25 -5.50
CA THR A 83 -9.82 2.26 -5.05
C THR A 83 -8.87 2.75 -6.14
N ASP A 84 -9.14 2.46 -7.42
CA ASP A 84 -8.32 2.94 -8.54
C ASP A 84 -8.44 4.47 -8.71
N ILE A 85 -9.64 5.02 -8.52
CA ILE A 85 -9.87 6.47 -8.52
C ILE A 85 -9.21 7.11 -7.30
N TRP A 86 -9.38 6.52 -6.11
CA TRP A 86 -8.76 6.96 -4.87
C TRP A 86 -7.24 7.01 -4.96
N ALA A 87 -6.63 6.00 -5.57
CA ALA A 87 -5.20 5.94 -5.82
C ALA A 87 -4.72 7.18 -6.58
N VAL A 88 -5.34 7.47 -7.73
CA VAL A 88 -4.92 8.56 -8.60
C VAL A 88 -5.26 9.92 -8.03
N MET A 89 -6.45 10.10 -7.44
CA MET A 89 -6.93 11.43 -7.04
C MET A 89 -6.46 11.84 -5.64
N VAL A 90 -6.21 10.89 -4.75
CA VAL A 90 -5.95 11.19 -3.33
C VAL A 90 -4.57 10.72 -2.89
N VAL A 91 -4.20 9.48 -3.17
CA VAL A 91 -2.87 8.99 -2.75
C VAL A 91 -1.75 9.80 -3.43
N THR A 92 -1.87 10.11 -4.71
CA THR A 92 -0.86 10.94 -5.42
C THR A 92 -0.76 12.36 -4.86
N GLU A 93 -1.85 12.94 -4.35
CA GLU A 93 -1.84 14.27 -3.74
C GLU A 93 -1.08 14.27 -2.41
N PHE A 94 -1.29 13.24 -1.59
CA PHE A 94 -0.61 13.11 -0.29
C PHE A 94 0.84 12.65 -0.41
N VAL A 95 1.13 11.70 -1.28
CA VAL A 95 2.48 11.10 -1.43
C VAL A 95 3.33 11.89 -2.42
N LYS A 96 2.70 12.67 -3.32
CA LYS A 96 3.32 13.44 -4.41
C LYS A 96 4.14 12.60 -5.38
N GLU A 97 3.60 11.43 -5.70
CA GLU A 97 4.27 10.46 -6.58
C GLU A 97 3.29 9.47 -7.22
N ILE A 98 3.64 8.96 -8.40
CA ILE A 98 3.05 7.76 -9.00
C ILE A 98 4.11 6.67 -8.95
N ASP A 99 3.96 5.71 -8.04
CA ASP A 99 4.85 4.57 -7.95
C ASP A 99 4.31 3.39 -8.77
N LYS A 100 4.97 3.09 -9.89
CA LYS A 100 4.59 2.01 -10.81
C LYS A 100 5.32 0.69 -10.54
N HIS A 101 6.26 0.65 -9.61
CA HIS A 101 6.94 -0.60 -9.25
C HIS A 101 5.95 -1.53 -8.56
N THR A 102 6.22 -2.83 -8.61
CA THR A 102 5.47 -3.81 -7.84
C THR A 102 6.11 -4.01 -6.46
N LEU A 103 5.39 -4.66 -5.54
CA LEU A 103 5.94 -4.94 -4.21
C LEU A 103 7.09 -5.96 -4.31
N SER A 104 6.95 -6.94 -5.21
CA SER A 104 8.01 -7.92 -5.47
C SER A 104 9.26 -7.29 -6.10
N ASP A 105 9.11 -6.27 -6.97
CA ASP A 105 10.26 -5.55 -7.55
C ASP A 105 11.09 -4.79 -6.51
N GLN A 106 10.44 -4.28 -5.46
CA GLN A 106 11.09 -3.41 -4.45
C GLN A 106 11.84 -4.21 -3.38
N TRP A 107 11.57 -5.51 -3.24
CA TRP A 107 12.17 -6.32 -2.20
C TRP A 107 13.47 -6.98 -2.65
N ASP A 108 14.56 -6.63 -1.97
CA ASP A 108 15.82 -7.35 -2.06
C ASP A 108 15.86 -8.43 -0.96
N HIS A 109 15.98 -9.70 -1.34
CA HIS A 109 16.12 -10.82 -0.40
C HIS A 109 17.38 -10.73 0.48
N LEU A 110 18.35 -9.91 0.10
CA LEU A 110 19.56 -9.64 0.89
C LEU A 110 19.44 -8.35 1.73
N SER A 111 18.27 -7.71 1.73
CA SER A 111 18.03 -6.49 2.48
C SER A 111 18.24 -6.72 3.98
N LYS A 112 18.84 -5.73 4.64
CA LYS A 112 18.93 -5.64 6.10
C LYS A 112 17.76 -4.88 6.72
N ASP A 113 16.86 -4.37 5.88
CA ASP A 113 15.69 -3.63 6.34
C ASP A 113 14.69 -4.57 7.03
N PRO A 114 13.89 -4.08 7.99
CA PRO A 114 12.79 -4.85 8.56
C PRO A 114 11.88 -5.41 7.46
N PHE A 115 11.35 -6.61 7.62
CA PHE A 115 10.48 -7.23 6.62
C PHE A 115 9.12 -6.51 6.57
N PRO A 116 8.69 -5.98 5.41
CA PRO A 116 7.47 -5.18 5.32
C PRO A 116 6.22 -6.05 5.25
N ILE A 117 5.23 -5.72 6.07
CA ILE A 117 3.89 -6.35 6.05
C ILE A 117 2.83 -5.25 5.89
N TYR A 118 2.13 -5.28 4.77
CA TYR A 118 1.02 -4.40 4.46
C TYR A 118 -0.28 -5.10 4.82
N THR A 119 -1.16 -4.41 5.55
CA THR A 119 -2.42 -5.02 6.02
C THR A 119 -3.63 -4.31 5.45
N VAL A 120 -4.61 -5.09 5.02
CA VAL A 120 -5.93 -4.63 4.55
C VAL A 120 -7.03 -5.44 5.23
N ILE A 121 -8.28 -4.98 5.13
CA ILE A 121 -9.44 -5.64 5.73
C ILE A 121 -10.38 -6.09 4.60
N ASP A 122 -10.77 -7.36 4.59
CA ASP A 122 -11.83 -7.83 3.72
C ASP A 122 -13.19 -7.32 4.23
N LYS A 123 -13.87 -6.55 3.37
CA LYS A 123 -15.16 -5.93 3.68
C LYS A 123 -16.26 -6.97 3.94
N HIS A 124 -16.29 -8.07 3.19
CA HIS A 124 -17.30 -9.11 3.34
C HIS A 124 -17.10 -9.87 4.65
N CYS A 125 -15.87 -10.29 4.97
CA CYS A 125 -15.57 -10.95 6.25
C CYS A 125 -15.94 -10.05 7.45
N LYS A 126 -15.62 -8.75 7.37
CA LYS A 126 -15.98 -7.77 8.40
C LYS A 126 -17.50 -7.65 8.57
N GLN A 127 -18.27 -7.60 7.48
CA GLN A 127 -19.72 -7.44 7.52
C GLN A 127 -20.44 -8.70 8.00
N GLN A 128 -19.93 -9.90 7.67
CA GLN A 128 -20.51 -11.17 8.10
C GLN A 128 -20.17 -11.52 9.55
N GLY A 129 -19.15 -10.89 10.13
CA GLY A 129 -18.69 -11.21 11.48
C GLY A 129 -17.94 -12.55 11.55
N ASP A 130 -17.37 -12.99 10.44
CA ASP A 130 -16.76 -14.31 10.22
C ASP A 130 -15.39 -14.50 10.91
N GLY A 131 -15.19 -13.91 12.09
CA GLY A 131 -13.93 -13.95 12.81
C GLY A 131 -12.97 -12.86 12.37
N ASP A 132 -11.79 -13.24 11.87
CA ASP A 132 -10.69 -12.32 11.54
C ASP A 132 -10.77 -11.83 10.08
N PRO A 133 -11.03 -10.53 9.83
CA PRO A 133 -11.14 -9.99 8.48
C PRO A 133 -9.79 -9.51 7.92
N TRP A 134 -8.68 -9.73 8.61
CA TRP A 134 -7.35 -9.26 8.18
C TRP A 134 -6.83 -10.05 6.98
N PHE A 135 -6.30 -9.31 6.02
CA PHE A 135 -5.57 -9.82 4.88
C PHE A 135 -4.19 -9.18 4.84
N GLU A 136 -3.16 -10.01 4.78
CA GLU A 136 -1.76 -9.60 4.84
C GLU A 136 -1.14 -9.67 3.45
N ILE A 137 -0.27 -8.71 3.15
CA ILE A 137 0.45 -8.60 1.88
C ILE A 137 1.92 -8.32 2.23
N SER A 138 2.80 -9.21 1.81
CA SER A 138 4.25 -9.09 1.95
C SER A 138 4.92 -9.19 0.57
N PRO A 139 6.25 -9.01 0.45
CA PRO A 139 6.93 -9.28 -0.81
C PRO A 139 6.85 -10.72 -1.31
N HIS A 140 6.57 -11.69 -0.43
CA HIS A 140 6.54 -13.10 -0.78
C HIS A 140 5.13 -13.59 -1.08
N GLU A 141 4.19 -13.26 -0.19
CA GLU A 141 2.84 -13.79 -0.25
C GLU A 141 1.79 -12.79 0.22
N ALA A 142 0.56 -13.02 -0.24
CA ALA A 142 -0.63 -12.29 0.11
C ALA A 142 -1.76 -13.26 0.44
N GLY A 143 -2.45 -13.06 1.57
CA GLY A 143 -3.44 -14.04 2.03
C GLY A 143 -4.08 -13.74 3.38
N TYR A 144 -4.87 -14.73 3.80
CA TYR A 144 -5.61 -14.71 5.06
C TYR A 144 -4.91 -15.57 6.11
N SER A 145 -4.43 -14.95 7.17
CA SER A 145 -3.70 -15.62 8.25
C SER A 145 -4.56 -16.64 8.99
N LEU A 146 -5.83 -16.33 9.25
CA LEU A 146 -6.75 -17.23 9.97
C LEU A 146 -6.98 -18.56 9.23
N THR A 147 -7.09 -18.53 7.91
CA THR A 147 -7.34 -19.75 7.11
C THR A 147 -6.05 -20.39 6.60
N GLY A 148 -4.91 -19.70 6.71
CA GLY A 148 -3.65 -20.12 6.09
C GLY A 148 -3.68 -20.09 4.56
N ALA A 149 -4.65 -19.38 3.96
CA ALA A 149 -4.81 -19.33 2.52
C ALA A 149 -4.00 -18.18 1.92
N PHE A 150 -2.84 -18.52 1.35
CA PHE A 150 -1.91 -17.58 0.74
C PHE A 150 -1.65 -17.90 -0.74
N VAL A 151 -1.35 -16.86 -1.50
CA VAL A 151 -0.79 -16.94 -2.85
C VAL A 151 0.48 -16.08 -2.92
N GLY A 152 1.38 -16.38 -3.85
CA GLY A 152 2.51 -15.49 -4.12
C GLY A 152 2.01 -14.08 -4.48
N THR A 153 2.67 -13.04 -3.97
CA THR A 153 2.21 -11.63 -4.12
C THR A 153 2.05 -11.23 -5.58
N SER A 154 2.93 -11.72 -6.47
CA SER A 154 2.84 -11.52 -7.93
C SER A 154 1.64 -12.19 -8.58
N HIS A 155 0.86 -12.98 -7.84
CA HIS A 155 -0.38 -13.59 -8.28
C HIS A 155 -1.61 -13.00 -7.60
N PHE A 156 -1.44 -12.12 -6.61
CA PHE A 156 -2.55 -11.38 -6.03
C PHE A 156 -3.27 -10.55 -7.11
N GLY A 157 -4.60 -10.63 -7.14
CA GLY A 157 -5.43 -10.08 -8.22
C GLY A 157 -5.68 -11.02 -9.42
N SER A 158 -4.94 -12.13 -9.54
CA SER A 158 -5.24 -13.18 -10.54
C SER A 158 -6.51 -13.96 -10.16
N GLN A 159 -7.13 -14.63 -11.15
CA GLN A 159 -8.32 -15.46 -10.89
C GLN A 159 -7.91 -16.90 -10.58
N PHE A 160 -8.49 -17.47 -9.52
CA PHE A 160 -8.25 -18.83 -9.05
C PHE A 160 -9.54 -19.64 -9.01
N HIS A 161 -9.42 -20.95 -9.18
CA HIS A 161 -10.52 -21.89 -8.97
C HIS A 161 -9.96 -23.17 -8.35
N LYS A 162 -10.49 -23.55 -7.17
CA LYS A 162 -10.05 -24.73 -6.40
C LYS A 162 -8.52 -24.79 -6.22
N GLY A 163 -7.93 -23.67 -5.79
CA GLY A 163 -6.48 -23.55 -5.56
C GLY A 163 -5.61 -23.44 -6.82
N SER A 164 -6.19 -23.55 -8.03
CA SER A 164 -5.45 -23.44 -9.29
C SER A 164 -5.66 -22.09 -9.96
N LYS A 165 -4.57 -21.41 -10.36
CA LYS A 165 -4.62 -20.16 -11.14
C LYS A 165 -5.22 -20.41 -12.51
N LYS A 166 -6.27 -19.66 -12.88
CA LYS A 166 -7.01 -19.80 -14.14
C LYS A 166 -6.70 -18.67 -15.12
N LYS A 167 -6.65 -17.45 -14.63
CA LYS A 167 -6.33 -16.27 -15.45
C LYS A 167 -5.33 -15.42 -14.71
N HIS A 168 -4.15 -15.28 -15.29
CA HIS A 168 -3.12 -14.41 -14.76
C HIS A 168 -3.52 -12.95 -14.93
N GLN A 169 -3.29 -12.16 -13.90
CA GLN A 169 -3.28 -10.70 -13.92
C GLN A 169 -1.88 -10.24 -13.48
N PRO A 170 -1.36 -9.14 -14.06
CA PRO A 170 -0.14 -8.53 -13.57
C PRO A 170 -0.25 -8.17 -12.09
N GLU A 171 0.89 -8.21 -11.39
CA GLU A 171 0.96 -7.72 -10.02
C GLU A 171 0.52 -6.26 -9.94
N MET A 172 -0.14 -5.90 -8.84
CA MET A 172 -0.49 -4.50 -8.58
C MET A 172 0.77 -3.66 -8.39
N ASP A 173 0.71 -2.41 -8.84
CA ASP A 173 1.74 -1.45 -8.50
C ASP A 173 1.58 -0.91 -7.07
N MET A 174 2.65 -0.30 -6.57
CA MET A 174 2.70 0.27 -5.23
C MET A 174 1.69 1.41 -5.03
N LEU A 175 1.38 2.20 -6.06
CA LEU A 175 0.33 3.21 -5.96
C LEU A 175 -1.03 2.58 -5.63
N TYR A 176 -1.39 1.48 -6.29
CA TYR A 176 -2.61 0.74 -6.01
C TYR A 176 -2.56 0.08 -4.61
N LEU A 177 -1.44 -0.51 -4.21
CA LEU A 177 -1.30 -1.09 -2.86
C LEU A 177 -1.46 -0.02 -1.76
N GLN A 178 -0.84 1.15 -1.92
CA GLN A 178 -1.01 2.29 -1.02
C GLN A 178 -2.48 2.73 -0.94
N ALA A 179 -3.19 2.73 -2.06
CA ALA A 179 -4.61 3.04 -2.13
C ALA A 179 -5.46 1.98 -1.44
N LEU A 180 -5.19 0.71 -1.66
CA LEU A 180 -5.89 -0.42 -1.05
C LEU A 180 -5.72 -0.42 0.48
N CYS A 181 -4.51 -0.14 0.98
CA CYS A 181 -4.25 0.00 2.41
C CYS A 181 -4.93 1.25 3.01
N GLY A 182 -5.09 2.30 2.21
CA GLY A 182 -5.61 3.60 2.62
C GLY A 182 -7.05 3.88 2.20
N SER A 183 -7.82 2.86 1.81
CA SER A 183 -9.13 3.03 1.15
C SER A 183 -10.30 3.29 2.11
N ALA A 184 -10.04 3.54 3.39
CA ALA A 184 -11.10 3.76 4.39
C ALA A 184 -12.06 4.90 3.99
N LEU A 185 -11.54 5.97 3.39
CA LEU A 185 -12.32 7.11 2.89
C LEU A 185 -12.86 6.91 1.45
N ALA A 186 -12.49 5.81 0.80
CA ALA A 186 -12.98 5.40 -0.51
C ALA A 186 -14.16 4.42 -0.40
N ASP A 187 -14.67 4.16 0.80
CA ASP A 187 -15.84 3.32 1.02
C ASP A 187 -17.12 4.01 0.53
N GLU A 188 -17.91 3.29 -0.27
CA GLU A 188 -19.12 3.83 -0.90
C GLU A 188 -20.18 4.27 0.12
N GLU A 189 -20.33 3.57 1.23
CA GLU A 189 -21.32 3.90 2.27
C GLU A 189 -20.91 5.16 3.02
N GLU A 190 -19.62 5.28 3.39
CA GLU A 190 -19.07 6.49 4.00
C GLU A 190 -19.16 7.70 3.05
N ILE A 191 -18.82 7.52 1.77
CA ILE A 191 -18.98 8.58 0.76
C ILE A 191 -20.44 9.01 0.65
N LYS A 192 -21.37 8.06 0.56
CA LYS A 192 -22.82 8.38 0.52
C LYS A 192 -23.23 9.14 1.77
N LYS A 193 -22.87 8.65 2.95
CA LYS A 193 -23.21 9.29 4.23
C LYS A 193 -22.72 10.73 4.29
N PHE A 194 -21.46 10.97 3.94
CA PHE A 194 -20.87 12.31 3.88
C PHE A 194 -21.60 13.24 2.90
N LEU A 195 -21.93 12.76 1.70
CA LEU A 195 -22.68 13.55 0.71
C LEU A 195 -24.09 13.88 1.21
N TRP A 196 -24.77 12.91 1.82
CA TRP A 196 -26.10 13.09 2.42
C TRP A 196 -26.09 14.12 3.57
N GLU A 197 -25.05 14.12 4.40
CA GLU A 197 -24.86 15.13 5.46
C GLU A 197 -24.64 16.54 4.91
N LYS A 198 -23.99 16.68 3.74
CA LYS A 198 -23.75 17.98 3.09
C LYS A 198 -24.91 18.53 2.28
N ILE A 199 -25.86 17.69 1.89
CA ILE A 199 -27.04 18.08 1.11
C ILE A 199 -28.21 18.53 2.03
N LYS A 200 -28.16 18.17 3.32
CA LYS A 200 -29.06 18.69 4.35
C LYS A 200 -28.61 20.06 4.84
#